data_AF-A0A538IIQ2-F1
#
_entry.id   AF-A0A538IIQ2-F1
#
_cell.length_a   1.000
_cell.length_b   1.000
_cell.length_c   1.000
_cell.angle_alpha   90.00
_cell.angle_beta   90.00
_cell.angle_gamma   90.00
#
_symmetry.space_group_name_H-M   'P 1'
#
loop_
_entity.id
_entity.type
_entity.pdbx_description
1 polymer ?
#
loop_
_entity_poly.entity_id
_entity_poly.type
_entity_poly.pdbx_seq_one_letter_code
_entity_poly.pdbx_strand_id
1 'polypeptide(L)' 'ERLDPGVQARERVMLGLRLDEPLPLAGLRPALDAEGLARAEQLGLAVDGGQTLALTRRGRFLGGGVTAEILA' A
#
# COMPACT_ATOMS: atom_id res chain seq x y z
N GLU A 1 -4.43 18.14 -15.41
CA GLU A 1 -5.41 17.13 -15.90
C GLU A 1 -6.08 16.46 -14.70
N ARG A 2 -7.34 16.05 -14.80
CA ARG A 2 -8.07 15.43 -13.67
C ARG A 2 -7.94 13.91 -13.78
N LEU A 3 -7.38 13.27 -12.75
CA LEU A 3 -7.22 11.81 -12.72
C LEU A 3 -8.56 11.12 -12.45
N ASP A 4 -8.73 9.95 -13.05
CA ASP A 4 -9.79 9.01 -12.69
C ASP A 4 -9.71 8.68 -11.18
N PRO A 5 -10.84 8.54 -10.45
CA PRO A 5 -10.83 8.26 -9.01
C PRO A 5 -10.03 7.01 -8.61
N GLY A 6 -10.07 5.94 -9.42
CA GLY A 6 -9.31 4.72 -9.18
C GLY A 6 -7.81 4.95 -9.33
N VAL A 7 -7.40 5.68 -10.37
CA VAL A 7 -6.00 6.09 -10.57
C VAL A 7 -5.54 6.96 -9.40
N GLN A 8 -6.35 7.93 -8.96
CA GLN A 8 -6.02 8.79 -7.83
C GLN A 8 -5.84 8.00 -6.53
N ALA A 9 -6.66 6.99 -6.28
CA ALA A 9 -6.53 6.13 -5.09
C ALA A 9 -5.22 5.32 -5.12
N ARG A 10 -4.88 4.72 -6.26
CA ARG A 10 -3.63 3.97 -6.44
C ARG A 10 -2.40 4.86 -6.26
N GLU A 11 -2.41 6.07 -6.83
CA GLU A 11 -1.36 7.07 -6.64
C GLU A 11 -1.18 7.45 -5.17
N ARG A 12 -2.28 7.67 -4.43
CA ARG A 12 -2.21 7.96 -2.98
C ARG A 12 -1.56 6.81 -2.21
N VAL A 13 -1.86 5.56 -2.55
CA VAL A 13 -1.21 4.39 -1.94
C VAL A 13 0.28 4.37 -2.26
N MET A 14 0.64 4.53 -3.53
CA MET A 14 2.04 4.53 -3.97
C MET A 14 2.88 5.64 -3.34
N LEU A 15 2.34 6.84 -3.22
CA LEU A 15 3.04 7.97 -2.60
C LEU A 15 3.05 7.83 -1.08
N GLY A 16 1.92 7.45 -0.48
CA GLY A 16 1.78 7.29 0.96
C GLY A 16 2.76 6.27 1.54
N LEU A 17 2.89 5.10 0.93
CA LEU A 17 3.82 4.07 1.41
C LEU A 17 5.31 4.44 1.28
N ARG A 18 5.65 5.52 0.56
CA ARG A 18 7.01 6.05 0.47
C ARG A 18 7.37 7.01 1.61
N LEU A 19 6.39 7.51 2.36
CA LEU A 19 6.61 8.56 3.37
C LEU A 19 7.23 8.07 4.69
N ASP A 20 7.57 6.78 4.81
CA ASP A 20 8.01 6.12 6.06
C ASP A 20 7.08 6.36 7.27
N GLU A 21 5.82 6.65 6.99
CA GLU A 21 4.74 6.82 7.96
C GLU A 21 3.58 5.87 7.61
N PRO A 22 2.81 5.39 8.60
CA PRO A 22 1.61 4.59 8.31
C PRO A 22 0.62 5.38 7.46
N LEU A 23 0.25 4.83 6.30
CA LEU A 23 -0.73 5.41 5.38
C LEU A 23 -2.14 5.19 5.92
N PRO A 24 -2.92 6.25 6.19
CA PRO A 24 -4.34 6.10 6.50
C PRO A 24 -5.11 5.53 5.30
N LEU A 25 -5.87 4.47 5.51
CA LEU A 25 -6.61 3.76 4.46
C LEU A 25 -8.00 4.36 4.16
N ALA A 26 -8.30 5.57 4.62
CA ALA A 26 -9.59 6.25 4.50
C ALA A 26 -10.13 6.27 3.06
N GLY A 27 -10.93 5.26 2.69
CA GLY A 27 -11.45 5.06 1.33
C GLY A 27 -10.45 4.46 0.32
N LEU A 28 -9.24 4.08 0.73
CA LEU A 28 -8.20 3.51 -0.15
C LEU A 28 -8.23 1.98 -0.25
N ARG A 29 -8.91 1.29 0.66
CA ARG A 29 -9.02 -0.18 0.67
C ARG A 29 -9.46 -0.78 -0.67
N PRO A 30 -10.41 -0.20 -1.44
CA PRO A 30 -10.79 -0.74 -2.75
C PRO A 30 -9.67 -0.69 -3.80
N ALA A 31 -8.60 0.08 -3.56
CA ALA A 31 -7.45 0.14 -4.46
C ALA A 31 -6.38 -0.93 -4.14
N LEU A 32 -6.53 -1.67 -3.04
CA LEU A 32 -5.58 -2.70 -2.61
C LEU A 32 -6.02 -4.07 -3.14
N ASP A 33 -5.08 -4.86 -3.63
CA ASP A 33 -5.26 -6.29 -3.82
C ASP A 33 -5.24 -6.99 -2.47
N ALA A 34 -6.35 -7.64 -2.12
CA ALA A 34 -6.47 -8.33 -0.84
C ALA A 34 -5.49 -9.50 -0.72
N GLU A 35 -5.23 -10.22 -1.82
CA GLU A 35 -4.32 -11.36 -1.79
C GLU A 35 -2.86 -10.90 -1.75
N GLY A 36 -2.48 -9.91 -2.55
CA GLY A 36 -1.16 -9.29 -2.54
C GLY A 36 -0.81 -8.67 -1.18
N LEU A 37 -1.77 -8.00 -0.54
CA LEU A 37 -1.61 -7.51 0.82
C LEU A 37 -1.39 -8.66 1.81
N ALA A 38 -2.21 -9.71 1.77
CA ALA A 38 -2.04 -10.86 2.66
C ALA A 38 -0.68 -11.55 2.47
N ARG A 39 -0.21 -11.68 1.23
CA ARG A 39 1.13 -12.20 0.93
C ARG A 39 2.22 -11.30 1.49
N ALA A 40 2.10 -9.98 1.34
CA ALA A 40 3.06 -9.02 1.88
C ALA A 40 3.10 -9.06 3.41
N GLU A 41 1.97 -9.25 4.10
CA GLU A 41 1.90 -9.42 5.54
C GLU A 41 2.52 -10.74 6.01
N GLN A 42 2.21 -11.86 5.34
CA GLN A 42 2.81 -13.18 5.64
C GLN A 42 4.33 -13.15 5.48
N LEU A 43 4.82 -12.42 4.47
CA LEU A 43 6.24 -12.18 4.25
C LEU A 43 6.79 -11.06 5.15
N GLY A 44 6.07 -10.53 6.13
CA GLY A 44 6.55 -9.47 7.04
C GLY A 44 7.09 -8.23 6.30
N LEU A 45 6.51 -7.90 5.15
CA LEU A 45 6.86 -6.75 4.30
C LEU A 45 5.91 -5.57 4.55
N ALA A 46 4.66 -5.86 4.89
CA ALA A 46 3.66 -4.86 5.25
C ALA A 46 2.97 -5.24 6.57
N VAL A 47 2.31 -4.26 7.16
CA VAL A 47 1.43 -4.42 8.31
C VAL A 47 0.14 -3.66 8.02
N ASP A 48 -0.98 -4.38 7.97
CA ASP A 48 -2.31 -3.78 7.97
C ASP A 48 -2.82 -3.61 9.42
N GLY A 49 -2.87 -2.36 9.86
CA GLY A 49 -3.45 -1.98 11.15
C GLY A 49 -4.97 -1.81 11.11
N GLY A 50 -5.62 -2.27 10.04
CA GLY A 50 -7.01 -2.01 9.73
C GLY A 50 -7.22 -0.61 9.19
N GLN A 51 -6.94 0.43 9.99
CA GLN A 51 -7.13 1.84 9.56
C GLN A 51 -5.91 2.42 8.84
N THR A 52 -4.75 1.79 9.00
CA THR A 52 -3.49 2.25 8.42
C THR A 52 -2.73 1.10 7.81
N LEU A 53 -1.99 1.38 6.73
CA LEU A 53 -1.07 0.43 6.11
C LEU A 53 0.36 0.97 6.18
N ALA A 54 1.30 0.15 6.64
CA ALA A 54 2.71 0.53 6.70
C ALA A 54 3.60 -0.55 6.10
N LEU A 55 4.67 -0.15 5.42
CA LEU A 55 5.75 -1.05 5.05
C LEU A 55 6.68 -1.25 6.26
N THR A 56 7.04 -2.50 6.54
CA THR A 56 8.09 -2.80 7.51
C THR A 56 9.44 -2.28 7.03
N ARG A 57 10.46 -2.26 7.89
CA ARG A 57 11.83 -1.93 7.45
C ARG A 57 12.27 -2.79 6.26
N ARG A 58 11.91 -4.08 6.25
CA ARG A 58 12.22 -4.99 5.13
C ARG A 58 11.39 -4.67 3.89
N GLY A 59 10.10 -4.40 4.05
CA GLY A 59 9.25 -3.97 2.95
C GLY A 59 9.75 -2.71 2.27
N ARG A 60 10.21 -1.72 3.03
CA ARG A 60 10.79 -0.48 2.49
C ARG A 60 12.06 -0.70 1.70
N PHE A 61 12.90 -1.66 2.11
CA PHE A 61 14.11 -2.00 1.36
C PHE A 61 13.79 -2.58 -0.03
N LEU A 62 12.69 -3.33 -0.14
CA LEU A 62 12.18 -3.83 -1.42
C LEU A 62 11.34 -2.78 -2.18
N GLY A 63 10.82 -1.79 -1.46
CA GLY A 63 10.23 -0.57 -1.99
C GLY A 63 9.08 -0.82 -2.96
N GLY A 64 9.21 -0.28 -4.17
CA GLY A 64 8.16 -0.30 -5.19
C GLY A 64 7.66 -1.69 -5.59
N GLY A 65 8.48 -2.74 -5.44
CA GLY A 65 8.03 -4.11 -5.72
C GLY A 65 6.93 -4.58 -4.76
N VAL A 66 7.03 -4.22 -3.48
CA VAL A 66 6.00 -4.55 -2.48
C VAL A 66 4.74 -3.72 -2.71
N THR A 67 4.91 -2.45 -3.07
CA THR A 67 3.77 -1.60 -3.42
C THR A 67 3.04 -2.10 -4.67
N ALA A 68 3.76 -2.59 -5.68
CA ALA A 68 3.15 -3.17 -6.88
C ALA A 68 2.35 -4.43 -6.55
N GLU A 69 2.90 -5.31 -5.70
CA GLU A 69 2.20 -6.51 -5.21
C GLU A 69 0.89 -6.16 -4.47
N ILE A 70 0.92 -5.14 -3.61
CA ILE A 70 -0.25 -4.66 -2.86
C ILE A 70 -1.32 -4.03 -3.77
N LEU A 71 -0.96 -3.63 -4.99
CA LEU A 71 -1.84 -2.96 -5.94
C LEU A 71 -2.21 -3.84 -7.15
N ALA A 72 -1.81 -5.11 -7.18
CA ALA A 72 -2.00 -6.01 -8.32
C ALA A 72 -3.47 -6.08 -8.81
#